data_AF-A0A7S8ITB7-F1
#
_entry.id   AF-A0A7S8ITB7-F1
#
_cell.length_a   1.000
_cell.length_b   1.000
_cell.length_c   1.000
_cell.angle_alpha   90.00
_cell.angle_beta   90.00
_cell.angle_gamma   90.00
#
_symmetry.space_group_name_H-M   'P 1'
#
loop_
_entity.id
_entity.type
_entity.pdbx_description
1 polymer ?
#
loop_
_entity_poly.entity_id
_entity_poly.type
_entity_poly.pdbx_seq_one_letter_code
_entity_poly.pdbx_strand_id
1 'polypeptide(L)'
;MPTAPKISRSSLHLAAGWVGVVAIVFMWARKADALSGTVGTIWGILFVLTVLVLFVTRNADEYVAALWRAGAGAAFIALIAWELFGPAMEGFIDGLAGVEDKMDFPASASPAVAYTAFFAAHTWARIRGTY
;
A
#
# COMPACT_ATOMS: atom_id res chain seq x y z
N MET A 1 -6.74 -33.62 25.40
CA MET A 1 -7.40 -32.72 24.43
C MET A 1 -6.33 -32.19 23.50
N PRO A 2 -6.45 -32.30 22.17
CA PRO A 2 -5.53 -31.63 21.26
C PRO A 2 -5.75 -30.11 21.39
N THR A 3 -4.70 -29.36 21.72
CA THR A 3 -4.76 -27.90 21.72
C THR A 3 -4.77 -27.40 20.28
N ALA A 4 -5.62 -26.42 19.98
CA ALA A 4 -5.69 -25.83 18.64
C ALA A 4 -4.31 -25.28 18.23
N PRO A 5 -3.94 -25.38 16.94
CA PRO A 5 -2.64 -24.91 16.46
C PRO A 5 -2.48 -23.41 16.72
N LYS A 6 -1.38 -23.02 17.39
CA LYS A 6 -1.07 -21.62 17.70
C LYS A 6 -0.65 -20.91 16.42
N ILE A 7 -1.44 -19.94 15.97
CA ILE A 7 -1.11 -19.11 14.80
C ILE A 7 0.18 -18.32 15.11
N SER A 8 1.18 -18.45 14.26
CA SER A 8 2.43 -17.70 14.41
C SER A 8 2.26 -16.25 13.96
N ARG A 9 3.01 -15.31 14.58
CA ARG A 9 3.00 -13.89 14.20
C ARG A 9 3.45 -13.67 12.75
N SER A 10 4.38 -14.50 12.27
CA SER A 10 4.85 -14.49 10.88
C SER A 10 3.73 -14.89 9.92
N SER A 11 3.04 -16.00 10.20
CA SER A 11 1.88 -16.43 9.42
C SER A 11 0.79 -15.36 9.35
N LEU A 12 0.54 -14.66 10.47
CA LEU A 12 -0.40 -13.55 10.53
C LEU A 12 0.05 -12.35 9.66
N HIS A 13 1.35 -11.99 9.70
CA HIS A 13 1.91 -10.94 8.84
C HIS A 13 1.72 -11.28 7.36
N LEU A 14 2.01 -12.51 6.98
CA LEU A 14 1.91 -12.98 5.60
C LEU A 14 0.46 -13.03 5.11
N ALA A 15 -0.50 -13.37 5.97
CA ALA A 15 -1.91 -13.29 5.64
C ALA A 15 -2.36 -11.82 5.46
N ALA A 16 -1.99 -10.96 6.41
CA ALA A 16 -2.28 -9.53 6.36
C ALA A 16 -1.71 -8.87 5.10
N GLY A 17 -0.50 -9.25 4.67
CA GLY A 17 0.11 -8.74 3.45
C GLY A 17 -0.80 -8.93 2.21
N TRP A 18 -1.42 -10.11 2.05
CA TRP A 18 -2.36 -10.36 0.95
C TRP A 18 -3.66 -9.58 1.09
N VAL A 19 -4.23 -9.52 2.30
CA VAL A 19 -5.44 -8.72 2.55
C VAL A 19 -5.20 -7.26 2.18
N GLY A 20 -4.01 -6.72 2.46
CA GLY A 20 -3.67 -5.34 2.15
C GLY A 20 -3.47 -5.07 0.67
N VAL A 21 -2.93 -6.03 -0.10
CA VAL A 21 -2.92 -5.95 -1.57
C VAL A 21 -4.33 -5.86 -2.13
N VAL A 22 -5.24 -6.73 -1.68
CA VAL A 22 -6.64 -6.69 -2.09
C VAL A 22 -7.27 -5.35 -1.69
N ALA A 23 -7.05 -4.90 -0.46
CA ALA A 23 -7.60 -3.63 0.01
C ALA A 23 -7.11 -2.42 -0.82
N ILE A 24 -5.88 -2.42 -1.33
CA ILE A 24 -5.39 -1.38 -2.25
C ILE A 24 -6.10 -1.43 -3.60
N VAL A 25 -6.33 -2.62 -4.15
CA VAL A 25 -7.10 -2.76 -5.40
C VAL A 25 -8.51 -2.17 -5.22
N PHE A 26 -9.16 -2.47 -4.09
CA PHE A 26 -10.48 -1.92 -3.78
C PHE A 26 -10.44 -0.40 -3.51
N MET A 27 -9.37 0.12 -2.90
CA MET A 27 -9.17 1.56 -2.76
C MET A 27 -9.14 2.26 -4.13
N TRP A 28 -8.39 1.73 -5.09
CA TRP A 28 -8.32 2.28 -6.45
C TRP A 28 -9.63 2.11 -7.22
N ALA A 29 -10.29 0.95 -7.10
CA ALA A 29 -11.61 0.73 -7.69
C ALA A 29 -12.65 1.70 -7.14
N ARG A 30 -12.59 2.06 -5.85
CA ARG A 30 -13.45 3.09 -5.26
C ARG A 30 -13.15 4.48 -5.82
N LYS A 31 -11.88 4.82 -6.04
CA LYS A 31 -11.48 6.10 -6.66
C LYS A 31 -11.95 6.22 -8.11
N ALA A 32 -12.10 5.10 -8.81
CA ALA A 32 -12.67 5.01 -10.15
C ALA A 32 -14.21 4.92 -10.17
N ASP A 33 -14.88 5.17 -9.05
CA ASP A 33 -16.34 5.05 -8.85
C ASP A 33 -16.92 3.67 -9.25
N ALA A 34 -16.09 2.63 -9.28
CA ALA A 34 -16.50 1.26 -9.61
C ALA A 34 -17.09 0.50 -8.39
N LEU A 35 -17.13 1.12 -7.21
CA LEU A 35 -17.61 0.51 -5.96
C LEU A 35 -18.58 1.43 -5.24
N SER A 36 -19.61 0.83 -4.62
CA SER A 36 -20.53 1.56 -3.75
C SER A 36 -19.81 2.12 -2.52
N GLY A 37 -20.36 3.20 -1.95
CA GLY A 37 -19.79 3.85 -0.77
C GLY A 37 -19.62 2.89 0.42
N THR A 38 -20.62 2.05 0.69
CA THR A 38 -20.58 1.06 1.78
C THR A 38 -19.45 0.05 1.60
N VAL A 39 -19.27 -0.47 0.38
CA VAL A 39 -18.19 -1.43 0.09
C VAL A 39 -16.83 -0.75 0.24
N GLY A 40 -16.69 0.49 -0.23
CA GLY A 40 -15.49 1.29 -0.03
C GLY A 40 -15.13 1.47 1.45
N THR A 41 -16.11 1.78 2.30
CA THR A 41 -15.90 1.95 3.74
C THR A 41 -15.42 0.68 4.41
N ILE A 42 -16.03 -0.47 4.09
CA ILE A 42 -15.62 -1.78 4.64
C ILE A 42 -14.16 -2.06 4.29
N TRP A 43 -13.77 -1.87 3.04
CA TRP A 43 -12.38 -2.08 2.61
C TRP A 43 -11.41 -1.09 3.21
N GLY A 44 -11.82 0.16 3.43
CA GLY A 44 -11.04 1.15 4.18
C GLY A 44 -10.74 0.70 5.61
N ILE A 45 -11.73 0.15 6.31
CA ILE A 45 -11.53 -0.40 7.67
C ILE A 45 -10.59 -1.61 7.63
N LEU A 46 -10.80 -2.54 6.70
CA LEU A 46 -9.93 -3.71 6.54
C LEU A 46 -8.48 -3.32 6.22
N PHE A 47 -8.29 -2.28 5.41
CA PHE A 47 -6.98 -1.73 5.11
C PHE A 47 -6.28 -1.25 6.38
N VAL A 48 -6.94 -0.43 7.20
CA VAL A 48 -6.37 0.08 8.45
C VAL A 48 -6.02 -1.07 9.40
N LEU A 49 -6.92 -2.03 9.60
CA LEU A 49 -6.65 -3.20 10.44
C LEU A 49 -5.47 -4.01 9.92
N THR A 50 -5.35 -4.16 8.59
CA THR A 50 -4.22 -4.85 7.96
C THR A 50 -2.90 -4.14 8.25
N VAL A 51 -2.83 -2.83 8.08
CA VAL A 51 -1.62 -2.04 8.36
C VAL A 51 -1.23 -2.16 9.82
N LEU A 52 -2.19 -2.15 10.75
CA LEU A 52 -1.94 -2.35 12.18
C LEU A 52 -1.35 -3.74 12.46
N VAL A 53 -1.92 -4.79 11.86
CA VAL A 53 -1.41 -6.16 11.99
C VAL A 53 0.01 -6.26 11.45
N LEU A 54 0.27 -5.73 10.25
CA LEU A 54 1.60 -5.71 9.65
C LEU A 54 2.61 -4.97 10.54
N PHE A 55 2.23 -3.81 11.08
CA PHE A 55 3.06 -3.03 11.98
C PHE A 55 3.41 -3.80 13.25
N VAL A 56 2.41 -4.40 13.92
CA VAL A 56 2.63 -5.16 15.17
C VAL A 56 3.46 -6.42 14.92
N THR A 57 3.37 -7.02 13.73
CA THR A 57 4.08 -8.26 13.38
C THR A 57 5.39 -8.02 12.61
N ARG A 58 5.78 -6.77 12.35
CA ARG A 58 6.93 -6.41 11.49
C ARG A 58 8.29 -7.00 11.88
N ASN A 59 8.44 -7.42 13.14
CA ASN A 59 9.67 -8.03 13.66
C ASN A 59 9.42 -9.48 14.13
N ALA A 60 8.46 -10.18 13.51
CA ALA A 60 8.14 -11.56 13.88
C ALA A 60 9.30 -12.54 13.60
N ASP A 61 10.01 -12.32 12.50
CA ASP A 61 11.24 -13.01 12.11
C ASP A 61 12.04 -12.12 11.14
N GLU A 62 13.24 -12.57 10.75
CA GLU A 62 14.13 -11.82 9.84
C GLU A 62 13.51 -11.60 8.45
N TYR A 63 12.81 -12.61 7.93
CA TYR A 63 12.16 -12.55 6.63
C TYR A 63 11.06 -11.48 6.61
N VAL A 64 10.15 -11.50 7.58
CA VAL A 64 9.09 -10.50 7.76
C VAL A 64 9.66 -9.11 7.97
N ALA A 65 10.75 -8.97 8.73
CA ALA A 65 11.43 -7.69 8.90
C ALA A 65 12.01 -7.17 7.58
N ALA A 66 12.60 -8.03 6.75
CA ALA A 66 13.07 -7.67 5.42
C ALA A 66 11.92 -7.21 4.51
N LEU A 67 10.79 -7.92 4.51
CA LEU A 67 9.59 -7.54 3.75
C LEU A 67 9.03 -6.17 4.18
N TRP A 68 8.97 -5.92 5.50
CA TRP A 68 8.52 -4.65 6.03
C TRP A 68 9.46 -3.50 5.62
N ARG A 69 10.78 -3.70 5.73
CA ARG A 69 11.79 -2.70 5.35
C ARG A 69 11.71 -2.38 3.85
N ALA A 70 11.54 -3.38 3.00
CA ALA A 70 11.36 -3.18 1.56
C ALA A 70 10.13 -2.31 1.27
N GLY A 71 8.99 -2.62 1.89
CA GLY A 71 7.77 -1.83 1.76
C GLY A 71 7.93 -0.39 2.27
N ALA A 72 8.44 -0.24 3.50
CA ALA A 72 8.59 1.08 4.14
C ALA A 72 9.58 1.97 3.39
N GLY A 73 10.71 1.42 2.93
CA GLY A 73 11.70 2.13 2.14
C GLY A 73 11.14 2.61 0.79
N ALA A 74 10.41 1.74 0.09
CA ALA A 74 9.76 2.10 -1.17
C ALA A 74 8.69 3.19 -0.98
N ALA A 75 7.87 3.07 0.08
CA ALA A 75 6.86 4.07 0.41
C ALA A 75 7.47 5.45 0.70
N PHE A 76 8.57 5.48 1.45
CA PHE A 76 9.29 6.71 1.76
C PHE A 76 9.86 7.37 0.50
N ILE A 77 10.53 6.59 -0.37
CA ILE A 77 11.07 7.09 -1.64
C ILE A 77 9.93 7.59 -2.54
N ALA A 78 8.82 6.86 -2.62
CA ALA A 78 7.67 7.25 -3.42
C ALA A 78 7.04 8.56 -2.93
N LEU A 79 6.97 8.79 -1.61
CA LEU A 79 6.52 10.05 -1.05
C LEU A 79 7.47 11.21 -1.43
N ILE A 80 8.78 11.03 -1.27
CA ILE A 80 9.74 12.05 -1.69
C ILE A 80 9.60 12.36 -3.17
N ALA A 81 9.49 11.31 -4.00
CA ALA A 81 9.34 11.48 -5.44
C ALA A 81 8.03 12.22 -5.79
N TRP A 82 6.93 11.89 -5.11
CA TRP A 82 5.65 12.55 -5.29
C TRP A 82 5.70 14.03 -4.90
N GLU A 83 6.27 14.37 -3.75
CA GLU A 83 6.31 15.75 -3.27
C GLU A 83 7.28 16.63 -4.08
N LEU A 84 8.42 16.07 -4.52
CA LEU A 84 9.42 16.83 -5.28
C LEU A 84 9.09 16.93 -6.77
N PHE A 85 8.61 15.85 -7.36
CA PHE A 85 8.44 15.73 -8.81
C PHE A 85 6.98 15.66 -9.25
N GLY A 86 6.01 15.51 -8.34
CA GLY A 86 4.58 15.47 -8.66
C GLY A 86 4.14 16.65 -9.53
N PRO A 87 4.38 17.90 -9.11
CA PRO A 87 4.01 19.08 -9.91
C PRO A 87 4.72 19.14 -11.27
N ALA A 88 5.96 18.65 -11.35
CA ALA A 88 6.73 18.64 -12.60
C ALA A 88 6.23 17.56 -13.57
N MET A 89 5.85 16.38 -13.07
CA MET A 89 5.26 15.32 -13.88
C MET A 89 3.89 15.73 -14.42
N GLU A 90 3.09 16.39 -13.59
CA GLU A 90 1.79 16.95 -13.97
C GLU A 90 1.95 17.95 -15.12
N GLY A 91 2.75 19.01 -14.93
CA GLY A 91 2.96 20.01 -15.97
C GLY A 91 3.53 19.45 -17.28
N PHE A 92 4.29 18.36 -17.22
CA PHE A 92 4.74 17.64 -18.41
C PHE A 92 3.61 16.87 -19.11
N ILE A 93 2.78 16.16 -18.35
CA ILE A 93 1.63 15.39 -18.90
C ILE A 93 0.59 16.34 -19.49
N ASP A 94 0.27 17.42 -18.79
CA ASP A 94 -0.67 18.46 -19.22
C ASP A 94 -0.18 19.16 -20.49
N GLY A 95 1.12 19.47 -20.53
CA GLY A 95 1.77 20.02 -21.73
C GLY A 95 1.75 19.07 -22.94
N LEU A 96 1.77 17.75 -22.71
CA LEU A 96 1.60 16.74 -23.77
C LEU A 96 0.13 16.56 -24.18
N ALA A 97 -0.80 16.66 -23.24
CA ALA A 97 -2.24 16.45 -23.45
C ALA A 97 -2.96 17.70 -24.00
N GLY A 98 -2.31 18.88 -23.96
CA GLY A 98 -2.92 20.14 -24.37
C GLY A 98 -4.05 20.59 -23.45
N VAL A 99 -4.01 20.14 -22.19
CA VAL A 99 -5.00 20.46 -21.15
C VAL A 99 -4.32 21.45 -20.20
N GLU A 100 -4.86 22.66 -20.06
CA GLU A 100 -4.27 23.72 -19.21
C GLU A 100 -5.10 24.01 -17.95
N ASP A 101 -5.93 23.06 -17.49
CA ASP A 101 -6.91 23.38 -16.45
C ASP A 101 -6.82 22.44 -15.23
N LYS A 102 -6.38 23.07 -14.12
CA LYS A 102 -6.33 22.60 -12.71
C LYS A 102 -5.18 21.66 -12.33
N MET A 103 -4.76 21.82 -11.06
CA MET A 103 -3.82 20.94 -10.37
C MET A 103 -4.55 19.64 -10.00
N ASP A 104 -4.42 18.63 -10.84
CA ASP A 104 -4.86 17.24 -10.73
C ASP A 104 -3.97 16.37 -9.81
N PHE A 105 -2.80 16.86 -9.38
CA PHE A 105 -1.92 16.23 -8.38
C PHE A 105 -2.09 16.86 -6.98
N PRO A 106 -3.20 16.61 -6.26
CA PRO A 106 -3.37 17.14 -4.92
C PRO A 106 -2.45 16.41 -3.93
N ALA A 107 -1.94 17.16 -2.93
CA ALA A 107 -1.21 16.59 -1.79
C ALA A 107 -2.01 15.49 -1.05
N SER A 108 -3.35 15.49 -1.18
CA SER A 108 -4.23 14.45 -0.64
C SER A 108 -4.05 13.07 -1.28
N ALA A 109 -3.35 12.96 -2.42
CA ALA A 109 -3.03 11.69 -3.07
C ALA A 109 -1.78 11.01 -2.50
N SER A 110 -0.95 11.73 -1.73
CA SER A 110 0.30 11.20 -1.16
C SER A 110 0.11 9.91 -0.34
N PRO A 111 -0.98 9.70 0.46
CA PRO A 111 -1.18 8.43 1.16
C PRO A 111 -1.41 7.27 0.19
N ALA A 112 -2.18 7.49 -0.88
CA ALA A 112 -2.47 6.45 -1.88
C ALA A 112 -1.18 6.00 -2.61
N VAL A 113 -0.29 6.94 -2.89
CA VAL A 113 1.03 6.68 -3.49
C VAL A 113 1.89 5.87 -2.53
N ALA A 114 1.99 6.30 -1.26
CA ALA A 114 2.75 5.60 -0.23
C ALA A 114 2.27 4.16 -0.03
N TYR A 115 0.96 3.95 0.08
CA TYR A 115 0.38 2.62 0.25
C TYR A 115 0.63 1.73 -0.97
N THR A 116 0.44 2.26 -2.17
CA THR A 116 0.69 1.51 -3.41
C THR A 116 2.15 1.07 -3.49
N ALA A 117 3.10 1.99 -3.24
CA ALA A 117 4.52 1.69 -3.23
C ALA A 117 4.89 0.68 -2.12
N PHE A 118 4.33 0.84 -0.91
CA PHE A 118 4.55 -0.07 0.21
C PHE A 118 4.19 -1.51 -0.18
N PHE A 119 2.96 -1.73 -0.63
CA PHE A 119 2.46 -3.07 -0.90
C PHE A 119 3.03 -3.67 -2.20
N ALA A 120 3.37 -2.84 -3.19
CA ALA A 120 4.09 -3.30 -4.37
C ALA A 120 5.47 -3.85 -3.99
N ALA A 121 6.27 -3.09 -3.25
CA ALA A 121 7.61 -3.51 -2.83
C ALA A 121 7.58 -4.67 -1.82
N HIS A 122 6.65 -4.64 -0.86
CA HIS A 122 6.43 -5.71 0.09
C HIS A 122 6.10 -7.04 -0.61
N THR A 123 5.15 -7.02 -1.55
CA THR A 123 4.75 -8.21 -2.31
C THR A 123 5.86 -8.67 -3.26
N TRP A 124 6.56 -7.74 -3.89
CA TRP A 124 7.69 -8.05 -4.76
C TRP A 124 8.84 -8.73 -4.00
N ALA A 125 9.21 -8.20 -2.83
CA ALA A 125 10.19 -8.80 -1.93
C ALA A 125 9.76 -10.23 -1.51
N ARG A 126 8.46 -10.41 -1.26
CA ARG A 126 7.89 -11.71 -0.93
C ARG A 126 8.04 -12.73 -2.05
N ILE A 127 7.68 -12.36 -3.28
CA ILE A 127 7.75 -13.23 -4.47
C ILE A 127 9.20 -13.61 -4.79
N ARG A 128 10.15 -12.67 -4.63
CA ARG A 128 11.57 -12.94 -4.91
C ARG A 128 12.28 -13.73 -3.81
N GLY A 129 11.67 -13.90 -2.63
CA GLY A 129 12.31 -14.60 -1.51
C GLY A 129 13.53 -13.86 -0.97
N THR A 130 13.48 -12.53 -0.87
CA THR A 130 14.59 -11.74 -0.30
C THR A 130 14.91 -12.12 1.14
N TYR A 131 16.20 -12.30 1.41
CA TYR A 131 16.84 -12.37 2.73
C TYR A 131 17.70 -11.11 2.93
#